data_AF-A0A7X4LLN1-F1
#
_entry.id   AF-A0A7X4LLN1-F1
#
_cell.length_a   1.000
_cell.length_b   1.000
_cell.length_c   1.000
_cell.angle_alpha   90.00
_cell.angle_beta   90.00
_cell.angle_gamma   90.00
#
_symmetry.space_group_name_H-M   'P 1'
#
loop_
_entity.id
_entity.type
_entity.pdbx_description
1 polymer ?
#
loop_
_entity_poly.entity_id
_entity_poly.type
_entity_poly.pdbx_seq_one_letter_code
_entity_poly.pdbx_strand_id
1 'polypeptide(L)' 'MTDPYLNLLPTLEEFELPDVPWKVVDPSSLPKATLSAFDSFMSGSSVPHRVFVYSHDYSRFCMLVRRGDITLS' A
#
# COMPACT_ATOMS: atom_id res chain seq x y z
N MET A 1 20.54 3.67 -9.90
CA MET A 1 19.61 4.80 -9.71
C MET A 1 18.88 4.55 -8.41
N THR A 2 19.01 5.44 -7.43
CA THR A 2 18.26 5.37 -6.17
C THR A 2 16.80 5.70 -6.48
N ASP A 3 15.86 4.85 -6.07
CA ASP A 3 14.42 5.12 -6.21
C ASP A 3 14.09 6.40 -5.42
N PRO A 4 13.64 7.50 -6.06
CA PRO A 4 13.34 8.75 -5.36
C PRO A 4 12.20 8.58 -4.34
N TYR A 5 11.43 7.50 -4.44
CA TYR A 5 10.34 7.17 -3.53
C TYR A 5 10.74 6.19 -2.42
N LEU A 6 12.02 5.80 -2.28
CA LEU A 6 12.44 4.78 -1.31
C LEU A 6 11.96 5.06 0.13
N ASN A 7 11.95 6.34 0.54
CA ASN A 7 11.49 6.76 1.87
C ASN A 7 9.97 7.01 1.96
N LEU A 8 9.29 7.10 0.81
CA LEU A 8 7.86 7.37 0.73
C LEU A 8 7.05 6.09 0.52
N LEU A 9 7.62 5.10 -0.17
CA LEU A 9 7.02 3.82 -0.52
C LEU A 9 7.90 2.69 0.05
N PRO A 10 7.96 2.53 1.39
CA PRO A 10 8.76 1.48 1.99
C PRO A 10 8.25 0.11 1.53
N THR A 11 9.15 -0.87 1.46
CA THR A 11 8.71 -2.27 1.29
C THR A 11 8.05 -2.72 2.59
N LEU A 12 6.81 -3.18 2.50
CA LEU A 12 6.09 -3.74 3.64
C LEU A 12 6.29 -5.26 3.67
N GLU A 13 6.44 -5.83 4.86
CA GLU A 13 6.54 -7.27 5.04
C GLU A 13 5.19 -7.94 4.74
N GLU A 14 5.22 -8.96 3.89
CA GLU A 14 4.03 -9.74 3.56
C GLU A 14 3.84 -10.89 4.55
N PHE A 15 2.59 -11.14 4.95
CA PHE A 15 2.24 -12.28 5.79
C PHE A 15 0.88 -12.87 5.41
N GLU A 16 0.60 -14.06 5.94
CA GLU A 16 -0.65 -14.79 5.71
C GLU A 16 -1.62 -14.58 6.86
N LEU A 17 -2.92 -14.50 6.55
CA LEU A 17 -4.00 -14.48 7.53
C LEU A 17 -4.83 -15.77 7.39
N PRO A 18 -5.36 -16.32 8.50
CA PRO A 18 -6.33 -17.40 8.43
C PRO A 18 -7.52 -17.01 7.54
N ASP A 19 -7.97 -17.93 6.70
CA ASP A 19 -9.12 -17.77 5.80
C ASP A 19 -9.01 -16.65 4.75
N VAL A 20 -7.82 -16.07 4.56
CA VAL A 20 -7.53 -15.10 3.50
C VAL A 20 -6.64 -15.77 2.44
N PRO A 21 -7.09 -15.92 1.18
CA PRO A 21 -6.36 -16.70 0.18
C PRO A 21 -5.14 -15.98 -0.42
N TRP A 22 -4.93 -14.70 -0.09
CA TRP A 22 -3.79 -13.91 -0.57
C TRP A 22 -3.03 -13.28 0.60
N LYS A 23 -1.73 -13.07 0.38
CA LYS A 23 -0.88 -12.38 1.34
C LYS A 23 -1.32 -10.93 1.54
N VAL A 24 -1.16 -10.47 2.78
CA VAL A 24 -1.49 -9.13 3.22
C VAL A 24 -0.27 -8.37 3.71
N VAL A 25 -0.42 -7.07 3.87
CA VAL A 25 0.58 -6.17 4.46
C VAL A 25 -0.09 -5.25 5.49
N ASP A 26 0.71 -4.71 6.40
CA ASP A 26 0.29 -3.69 7.36
C ASP A 26 0.69 -2.28 6.88
N PRO A 27 -0.28 -1.46 6.40
CA PRO A 27 -0.01 -0.11 5.92
C PRO A 27 0.15 0.92 7.05
N SER A 28 -0.06 0.56 8.32
CA SER A 28 -0.04 1.52 9.44
C SER A 28 1.32 2.19 9.66
N SER A 29 2.40 1.58 9.18
CA SER A 29 3.77 2.11 9.24
C SER A 29 4.12 3.06 8.09
N LEU A 30 3.20 3.29 7.13
CA LEU A 30 3.44 4.18 6.01
C LEU A 30 3.61 5.63 6.46
N PRO A 31 4.47 6.42 5.78
CA PRO A 31 4.54 7.86 5.99
C PRO A 31 3.16 8.50 5.82
N LYS A 32 2.84 9.52 6.62
CA LYS A 32 1.49 10.12 6.69
C LYS A 32 0.90 10.51 5.31
N ALA A 33 1.70 11.13 4.44
CA ALA A 33 1.26 11.51 3.09
C ALA A 33 0.95 10.27 2.23
N THR A 34 1.80 9.25 2.32
CA THR A 34 1.61 7.96 1.65
C THR A 34 0.36 7.25 2.15
N LEU A 35 0.18 7.17 3.46
CA LEU A 35 -0.98 6.54 4.07
C LEU A 35 -2.27 7.25 3.64
N SER A 36 -2.31 8.59 3.69
CA SER A 36 -3.49 9.36 3.26
C SER A 36 -3.83 9.16 1.77
N ALA A 37 -2.82 9.12 0.91
CA ALA A 37 -3.01 8.84 -0.51
C ALA A 37 -3.45 7.39 -0.75
N PHE A 38 -2.90 6.45 0.00
CA PHE A 38 -3.26 5.04 -0.07
C PHE A 38 -4.69 4.78 0.39
N ASP A 39 -5.13 5.40 1.50
CA ASP A 39 -6.52 5.33 1.97
C ASP A 39 -7.50 5.87 0.92
N SER A 40 -7.12 6.96 0.24
CA SER A 40 -7.91 7.52 -0.86
C SER A 40 -7.97 6.57 -2.06
N PHE A 41 -6.85 5.93 -2.40
CA PHE A 41 -6.78 4.91 -3.46
C PHE A 41 -7.63 3.67 -3.14
N MET A 42 -7.66 3.25 -1.88
CA MET A 42 -8.44 2.11 -1.40
C MET A 42 -9.92 2.42 -1.17
N SER A 43 -10.34 3.69 -1.29
CA SER A 43 -11.73 4.09 -1.10
C SER A 43 -12.68 3.34 -2.04
N GLY A 44 -13.68 2.66 -1.45
CA GLY A 44 -14.63 1.82 -2.18
C GLY A 44 -14.11 0.43 -2.57
N SER A 45 -12.87 0.08 -2.22
CA SER A 45 -12.30 -1.25 -2.44
C SER A 45 -12.71 -2.22 -1.33
N SER A 46 -12.73 -3.52 -1.65
CA SER A 46 -12.93 -4.58 -0.65
C SER A 46 -11.59 -4.97 -0.03
N VAL A 47 -11.48 -4.94 1.29
CA VAL A 47 -10.27 -5.32 2.04
C VAL A 47 -10.47 -6.62 2.81
N PRO A 48 -9.43 -7.45 2.98
CA PRO A 48 -9.53 -8.74 3.68
C PRO A 48 -9.70 -8.56 5.19
N HIS A 49 -9.25 -7.43 5.74
CA HIS A 49 -9.26 -7.15 7.16
C HIS A 49 -9.45 -5.63 7.40
N ARG A 50 -9.85 -5.26 8.62
CA ARG A 50 -10.03 -3.84 9.00
C ARG A 50 -8.72 -3.03 9.01
N VAL A 51 -7.60 -3.72 9.19
CA VAL A 51 -6.25 -3.12 9.33
C VAL A 51 -5.34 -3.53 8.18
N PHE A 52 -5.42 -4.78 7.73
CA PHE A 52 -4.50 -5.33 6.75
C PHE A 52 -5.12 -5.30 5.36
N VAL A 53 -4.29 -4.97 4.37
CA VAL A 53 -4.68 -4.86 2.97
C VAL A 53 -3.97 -5.94 2.16
N TYR A 54 -4.49 -6.27 0.98
CA TYR A 54 -3.77 -7.19 0.12
C TYR A 54 -2.41 -6.60 -0.32
N SER A 55 -1.39 -7.45 -0.31
CA SER A 55 -0.04 -7.11 -0.80
C SER A 55 -0.03 -6.57 -2.24
N HIS A 56 -0.90 -7.11 -3.09
CA HIS A 56 -1.02 -6.69 -4.49
C HIS A 56 -1.65 -5.30 -4.66
N ASP A 57 -2.53 -4.88 -3.75
CA ASP A 57 -3.11 -3.53 -3.77
C ASP A 57 -2.05 -2.49 -3.44
N TYR A 58 -1.23 -2.75 -2.40
CA TYR A 58 -0.11 -1.88 -2.07
C TYR A 58 0.93 -1.83 -3.20
N SER A 59 1.23 -2.98 -3.82
CA SER A 59 2.14 -3.05 -4.97
C SER A 59 1.63 -2.23 -6.16
N ARG A 60 0.32 -2.31 -6.44
CA ARG A 60 -0.34 -1.53 -7.51
C ARG A 60 -0.31 -0.04 -7.20
N PHE A 61 -0.61 0.35 -5.97
CA PHE A 61 -0.49 1.74 -5.53
C PHE A 61 0.93 2.29 -5.73
N CYS A 62 1.94 1.55 -5.27
CA CYS A 62 3.34 1.94 -5.43
C CYS A 62 3.73 2.15 -6.89
N MET A 63 3.25 1.28 -7.78
CA MET A 63 3.47 1.42 -9.23
C MET A 63 2.83 2.71 -9.77
N LEU A 64 1.60 3.03 -9.36
CA LEU A 64 0.90 4.23 -9.81
C LEU A 64 1.58 5.52 -9.32
N VAL A 65 2.09 5.54 -8.08
CA VAL A 65 2.88 6.67 -7.56
C VAL A 65 4.16 6.85 -8.37
N ARG A 66 4.90 5.77 -8.65
CA ARG A 66 6.15 5.85 -9.45
C ARG A 66 5.91 6.29 -10.90
N ARG A 67 4.72 6.04 -11.44
CA ARG A 67 4.30 6.51 -12.77
C ARG A 67 3.83 7.96 -12.78
N GLY A 68 3.59 8.56 -11.60
CA GLY A 68 3.03 9.90 -11.46
C GLY A 68 1.50 9.95 -11.60
N ASP A 69 0.83 8.79 -11.61
CA ASP A 69 -0.64 8.70 -11.68
C ASP A 69 -1.29 9.03 -10.32
N ILE A 70 -0.54 8.85 -9.22
CA ILE A 70 -0.94 9.23 -7.86
C ILE A 70 0.12 10.16 -7.27
N THR A 71 -0.32 11.30 -6.75
CA THR A 71 0.53 12.26 -6.05
C THR A 71 0.46 12.03 -4.55
N LEU A 72 1.62 12.04 -3.90
CA LEU A 72 1.72 12.04 -2.44
C LEU A 72 1.77 13.52 -1.98
N SER A 73 0.72 14.00 -1.33
CA SER A 73 0.57 15.38 -0.85
C SER A 73 0.46 15.47 0.66
#